data_AF-A0A6G0ZF48-F1
#
_entry.id   AF-A0A6G0ZF48-F1
#
_cell.length_a   1.000
_cell.length_b   1.000
_cell.length_c   1.000
_cell.angle_alpha   90.00
_cell.angle_beta   90.00
_cell.angle_gamma   90.00
#
_symmetry.space_group_name_H-M   'P 1'
#
loop_
_entity.id
_entity.type
_entity.pdbx_description
1 polymer ?
#
loop_
_entity_poly.entity_id
_entity_poly.type
_entity_poly.pdbx_seq_one_letter_code
_entity_poly.pdbx_strand_id
1 'polypeptide(L)'
;MLQLFANASLTRNDWQDSHKLQLQVRRDIVDAQEKMKLKFDQKRCLGVKYEIGEVILMQKQSDPHLSSKLQRKYRDKPLQIMEVLPSDTYRLRSWKVLDTNHDDNVDQDNVADHNEEDQPV
;
A
#
# COMPACT_ATOMS: atom_id res chain seq x y z
N MET A 1 -47.64 18.33 -10.54
CA MET A 1 -47.67 19.80 -10.35
C MET A 1 -46.47 20.19 -9.50
N LEU A 2 -45.46 20.81 -10.11
CA LEU A 2 -44.26 21.30 -9.44
C LEU A 2 -44.63 22.54 -8.61
N GLN A 3 -44.55 22.46 -7.28
CA GLN A 3 -44.53 23.67 -6.46
C GLN A 3 -43.11 24.24 -6.49
N LEU A 4 -42.98 25.30 -7.28
CA LEU A 4 -41.83 26.20 -7.30
C LEU A 4 -41.56 26.72 -5.89
N PHE A 5 -40.31 26.63 -5.45
CA PHE A 5 -39.80 27.39 -4.30
C PHE A 5 -39.77 28.87 -4.66
N ALA A 6 -40.93 29.53 -4.66
CA ALA A 6 -41.00 30.96 -4.45
C ALA A 6 -40.59 31.21 -3.00
N ASN A 7 -39.49 31.94 -2.79
CA ASN A 7 -39.28 32.91 -1.70
C ASN A 7 -37.82 33.41 -1.74
N ALA A 8 -37.40 33.98 -2.87
CA ALA A 8 -36.19 34.79 -2.97
C ALA A 8 -36.58 36.26 -3.18
N SER A 9 -37.41 36.83 -2.31
CA SER A 9 -37.68 38.27 -2.27
C SER A 9 -38.46 38.73 -1.02
N LEU A 10 -38.12 38.22 0.17
CA LEU A 10 -38.48 38.90 1.41
C LEU A 10 -37.23 39.57 2.01
N THR A 11 -36.57 40.43 1.23
CA THR A 11 -35.56 41.35 1.77
C THR A 11 -36.31 42.54 2.37
N ARG A 12 -36.75 42.42 3.63
CA ARG A 12 -36.91 43.59 4.49
C ARG A 12 -35.53 44.26 4.49
N ASN A 13 -35.48 45.49 4.01
CA ASN A 13 -34.26 46.22 3.66
C ASN A 13 -33.50 46.67 4.94
N ASP A 14 -33.11 45.71 5.78
CA ASP A 14 -32.20 45.93 6.88
C ASP A 14 -30.80 45.90 6.28
N TRP A 15 -30.26 47.09 6.00
CA TRP A 15 -28.89 47.27 5.57
C TRP A 15 -27.96 46.64 6.61
N GLN A 16 -27.51 45.41 6.34
CA GLN A 16 -26.49 44.77 7.13
C GLN A 16 -25.13 45.39 6.80
N ASP A 17 -24.37 45.69 7.84
CA ASP A 17 -22.98 46.13 7.73
C ASP A 17 -22.20 45.15 6.84
N SER A 18 -21.70 45.65 5.71
CA SER A 18 -21.02 44.85 4.68
C SER A 18 -19.81 44.11 5.24
N HIS A 19 -19.15 44.70 6.24
CA HIS A 19 -17.99 44.09 6.90
C HIS A 19 -18.39 42.85 7.71
N LYS A 20 -19.54 42.88 8.38
CA LYS A 20 -20.05 41.71 9.13
C LYS A 20 -20.42 40.57 8.20
N LEU A 21 -21.05 40.89 7.06
CA LEU A 21 -21.40 39.90 6.04
C LEU A 21 -20.14 39.25 5.45
N GLN A 22 -19.13 40.05 5.11
CA GLN A 22 -17.86 39.51 4.58
C GLN A 22 -17.14 38.62 5.60
N LEU A 23 -17.11 39.01 6.88
CA LEU A 23 -16.53 38.18 7.94
C LEU A 23 -17.28 36.86 8.11
N GLN A 24 -18.61 36.88 8.02
CA GLN A 24 -19.42 35.67 8.10
C GLN A 24 -19.13 34.74 6.92
N VAL A 25 -19.19 35.26 5.69
CA VAL A 25 -18.88 34.49 4.47
C VAL A 25 -17.47 33.91 4.52
N ARG A 26 -16.48 34.67 5.02
CA ARG A 26 -15.11 34.18 5.18
C ARG A 26 -15.04 32.98 6.12
N ARG A 27 -15.73 33.04 7.27
CA ARG A 27 -15.78 31.92 8.23
C ARG A 27 -16.45 30.71 7.60
N ASP A 28 -17.59 30.92 6.95
CA ASP A 28 -18.34 29.84 6.31
C ASP A 28 -17.52 29.12 5.23
N ILE A 29 -16.71 29.86 4.46
CA ILE A 29 -15.79 29.29 3.47
C ILE A 29 -14.70 28.45 4.13
N VAL A 30 -14.06 28.96 5.19
CA VAL A 30 -13.00 28.24 5.91
C VAL A 30 -13.56 26.94 6.51
N ASP A 31 -14.70 27.02 7.19
CA ASP A 31 -15.37 25.86 7.79
C ASP A 31 -15.76 24.82 6.73
N ALA A 32 -16.24 25.26 5.56
CA ALA A 32 -16.59 24.37 4.45
C ALA A 32 -15.34 23.68 3.88
N GLN A 33 -14.23 24.41 3.74
CA GLN A 33 -12.95 23.85 3.27
C GLN A 33 -12.39 22.83 4.26
N GLU A 34 -12.41 23.11 5.56
CA GLU A 34 -11.97 22.16 6.59
C GLU A 34 -12.81 20.88 6.58
N LYS A 35 -14.14 21.01 6.51
CA LYS A 35 -15.05 19.85 6.39
C LYS A 35 -14.78 19.04 5.13
N MET A 36 -14.50 19.70 4.01
CA MET A 36 -14.17 19.03 2.75
C MET A 36 -12.85 18.26 2.86
N LYS A 37 -11.82 18.89 3.42
CA LYS A 37 -10.52 18.26 3.67
C LYS A 37 -10.68 17.04 4.57
N LEU A 38 -11.38 17.17 5.70
CA LEU A 38 -11.60 16.06 6.63
C LEU A 38 -12.31 14.88 5.96
N LYS A 39 -13.37 15.14 5.18
CA LYS A 39 -14.07 14.09 4.43
C LYS A 39 -13.19 13.45 3.36
N PHE A 40 -12.33 14.23 2.71
CA PHE A 40 -11.42 13.73 1.69
C PHE A 40 -10.32 12.87 2.30
N ASP A 41 -9.75 13.31 3.42
CA ASP A 41 -8.71 12.60 4.17
C ASP A 41 -9.26 11.27 4.72
N GLN A 42 -10.50 11.26 5.24
CA GLN A 42 -11.19 10.04 5.67
C GLN A 42 -11.31 8.98 4.55
N LYS A 43 -11.51 9.41 3.31
CA LYS A 43 -11.70 8.49 2.17
C LYS A 43 -10.40 7.89 1.65
N ARG A 44 -9.23 8.46 1.96
CA ARG A 44 -7.97 8.07 1.32
C ARG A 44 -7.17 7.02 2.07
N CYS A 45 -7.27 6.93 3.40
CA CYS A 45 -6.42 5.99 4.13
C CYS A 45 -7.06 5.54 5.44
N LEU A 46 -7.69 4.35 5.45
CA LEU A 46 -7.47 3.48 6.60
C LEU A 46 -6.04 3.00 6.45
N GLY A 47 -5.09 3.81 6.93
CA GLY A 47 -3.66 3.49 6.87
C GLY A 47 -3.43 2.23 7.69
N VAL A 48 -3.45 1.08 7.02
CA VAL A 48 -3.05 -0.18 7.65
C VAL A 48 -1.57 -0.02 7.97
N LYS A 49 -1.30 0.14 9.26
CA LYS A 49 0.06 0.18 9.78
C LYS A 49 0.48 -1.25 10.00
N TYR A 50 1.70 -1.53 9.59
CA TYR A 50 2.28 -2.85 9.74
C TYR A 50 3.43 -2.83 10.75
N GLU A 51 3.65 -3.95 11.40
CA GLU A 51 4.69 -4.12 12.40
C GLU A 51 5.89 -4.92 11.87
N ILE A 52 7.04 -4.76 12.53
CA ILE A 52 8.25 -5.51 12.19
C ILE A 52 7.98 -7.00 12.41
N GLY A 53 8.31 -7.81 11.41
CA GLY A 53 8.12 -9.25 11.44
C GLY A 53 6.84 -9.73 10.75
N GLU A 54 5.87 -8.84 10.49
CA GLU A 54 4.66 -9.19 9.75
C GLU A 54 4.96 -9.63 8.31
N VAL A 55 4.12 -10.54 7.81
CA VAL A 55 4.25 -11.13 6.48
C VAL A 55 3.15 -10.57 5.58
N ILE A 56 3.57 -9.99 4.46
CA ILE A 56 2.68 -9.33 3.51
C ILE A 56 2.86 -9.91 2.10
N LEU A 57 1.81 -9.79 1.29
CA LEU A 57 1.85 -10.02 -0.15
C LEU A 57 1.76 -8.69 -0.88
N MET A 58 2.76 -8.38 -1.71
CA MET A 58 2.73 -7.19 -2.55
C MET A 58 1.98 -7.46 -3.85
N GLN A 59 1.31 -6.44 -4.36
CA GLN A 59 0.78 -6.46 -5.71
C GLN A 59 1.92 -6.62 -6.73
N LYS A 60 1.72 -7.46 -7.74
CA LYS A 60 2.66 -7.62 -8.84
C LYS A 60 2.52 -6.42 -9.78
N GLN A 61 3.66 -5.92 -10.29
CA GLN A 61 3.64 -4.90 -11.33
C GLN A 61 3.00 -5.50 -12.59
N SER A 62 2.02 -4.79 -13.15
CA SER A 62 1.37 -5.22 -14.38
C SER A 62 2.36 -5.27 -15.53
N ASP A 63 2.27 -6.35 -16.31
CA ASP A 63 3.08 -6.51 -17.51
C ASP A 63 2.42 -5.73 -18.67
N PRO A 64 3.11 -4.80 -19.33
CA PRO A 64 2.51 -4.02 -20.41
C PRO A 64 2.09 -4.86 -21.62
N HIS A 65 2.64 -6.07 -21.79
CA HIS A 65 2.40 -6.91 -22.97
C HIS A 65 1.23 -7.89 -22.82
N LEU A 66 0.63 -7.99 -21.64
CA LEU A 66 -0.43 -8.95 -21.33
C LEU A 66 -1.73 -8.23 -20.93
N SER A 67 -2.88 -8.84 -21.21
CA SER A 67 -4.17 -8.35 -20.71
C SER A 67 -4.23 -8.43 -19.19
N SER A 68 -4.67 -7.36 -18.53
CA SER A 68 -4.76 -7.26 -17.06
C SER A 68 -5.59 -8.37 -16.42
N LYS A 69 -6.54 -8.97 -17.14
CA LYS A 69 -7.37 -10.09 -16.67
C LYS A 69 -6.63 -11.41 -16.57
N LEU A 70 -5.57 -11.60 -17.37
CA LEU A 70 -4.76 -12.82 -17.39
C LEU A 70 -3.54 -12.72 -16.47
N GLN A 71 -3.31 -11.55 -15.87
CA GLN A 71 -2.16 -11.31 -15.01
C GLN A 71 -2.45 -11.71 -13.57
N ARG A 72 -1.45 -12.33 -12.94
CA ARG A 72 -1.46 -12.57 -11.49
C ARG A 72 -1.44 -11.24 -10.75
N LYS A 73 -2.37 -11.08 -9.79
CA LYS A 73 -2.55 -9.83 -9.03
C LYS A 73 -1.43 -9.61 -8.00
N TYR A 74 -0.94 -10.67 -7.36
CA TYR A 74 0.07 -10.58 -6.30
C TYR A 74 1.39 -11.22 -6.72
N ARG A 75 2.47 -10.85 -6.02
CA ARG A 75 3.77 -11.52 -6.16
C ARG A 75 3.69 -12.94 -5.59
N ASP A 76 4.46 -13.85 -6.18
CA ASP A 76 4.45 -15.26 -5.78
C ASP A 76 5.13 -15.51 -4.43
N LYS A 77 6.13 -14.70 -4.07
CA LYS A 77 6.87 -14.83 -2.80
C LYS A 77 6.35 -13.85 -1.76
N PRO A 78 5.98 -14.31 -0.54
CA PRO A 78 5.65 -13.41 0.55
C PRO A 78 6.88 -12.63 1.00
N LEU A 79 6.64 -11.45 1.55
CA LEU A 79 7.66 -10.55 2.04
C LEU A 79 7.47 -10.32 3.54
N GLN A 80 8.58 -10.20 4.27
CA GLN A 80 8.56 -9.83 5.67
C GLN A 80 8.97 -8.38 5.85
N ILE A 81 8.28 -7.69 6.75
CA ILE A 81 8.65 -6.34 7.16
C ILE A 81 9.86 -6.40 8.09
N MET A 82 10.90 -5.69 7.72
CA MET A 82 12.15 -5.60 8.49
C MET A 82 12.24 -4.32 9.29
N GLU A 83 11.71 -3.24 8.75
CA GLU A 83 11.88 -1.89 9.29
C GLU A 83 10.70 -1.03 8.86
N VAL A 84 10.21 -0.22 9.80
CA VAL A 84 9.17 0.79 9.55
C VAL A 84 9.87 2.14 9.44
N LEU A 85 9.77 2.75 8.26
CA LEU A 85 10.34 4.06 7.94
C LEU A 85 9.26 5.16 8.06
N PRO A 86 9.66 6.45 8.13
CA PRO A 86 8.71 7.55 8.10
C PRO A 86 7.80 7.51 6.85
N SER A 87 6.62 8.13 6.95
CA SER A 87 5.68 8.28 5.84
C SER A 87 5.17 6.95 5.25
N ASP A 88 4.76 6.02 6.12
CA ASP A 88 4.17 4.71 5.76
C ASP A 88 5.04 3.91 4.76
N THR A 89 6.36 4.05 4.88
CA THR A 89 7.32 3.33 4.05
C THR A 89 7.88 2.14 4.85
N TYR A 90 8.02 0.99 4.20
CA TYR A 90 8.47 -0.23 4.86
C TYR A 90 9.63 -0.87 4.11
N ARG A 91 10.66 -1.29 4.85
CA ARG A 91 11.74 -2.10 4.28
C ARG A 91 11.35 -3.56 4.32
N LEU A 92 11.41 -4.23 3.18
CA LEU A 92 10.93 -5.59 3.01
C LEU A 92 12.09 -6.54 2.70
N ARG A 93 11.99 -7.78 3.17
CA ARG A 93 12.85 -8.90 2.74
C ARG A 93 12.01 -10.04 2.17
N SER A 94 12.60 -10.85 1.29
CA SER A 94 11.96 -12.11 0.90
C SER A 94 11.77 -12.99 2.13
N TRP A 95 10.56 -13.49 2.33
CA TRP A 95 10.32 -14.51 3.35
C TRP A 95 11.19 -15.73 3.04
N LYS A 96 11.91 -16.22 4.04
CA LYS A 96 12.56 -17.52 3.99
C LYS A 96 11.75 -18.44 4.88
N VAL A 97 11.25 -19.53 4.30
CA VAL A 97 10.87 -20.69 5.10
C VAL A 97 12.16 -21.16 5.73
N LEU A 98 12.21 -21.21 7.07
CA LEU A 98 13.29 -21.91 7.75
C LEU A 98 13.11 -23.37 7.39
N ASP A 99 13.91 -23.86 6.45
CA ASP A 99 14.05 -25.29 6.23
C ASP A 99 14.72 -25.85 7.50
N THR A 100 13.90 -26.18 8.49
CA THR A 100 14.32 -27.04 9.58
C THR A 100 14.68 -28.39 8.97
N ASN A 101 15.92 -28.82 9.20
CA ASN A 101 16.49 -30.14 8.93
C ASN A 101 17.19 -30.27 7.58
N HIS A 102 18.36 -29.65 7.44
CA HIS A 102 19.46 -30.24 6.68
C HIS A 102 20.50 -30.69 7.71
N ASP A 103 20.32 -31.91 8.22
CA ASP A 103 21.38 -32.61 8.95
C ASP A 103 22.46 -32.96 7.92
N ASP A 104 23.57 -32.23 8.00
CA ASP A 104 24.81 -32.50 7.27
C ASP A 104 25.38 -33.87 7.69
N ASN A 105 24.96 -34.96 7.04
CA ASN A 105 25.74 -36.20 7.04
C ASN A 105 26.81 -36.11 5.95
N VAL A 106 27.94 -35.51 6.33
CA VAL A 106 29.22 -35.71 5.67
C VAL A 106 29.72 -37.09 6.09
N ASP A 107 29.36 -38.11 5.31
CA ASP A 107 30.09 -39.37 5.35
C ASP A 107 31.17 -39.36 4.28
N GLN A 108 32.36 -39.69 4.77
CA GLN A 108 33.67 -39.43 4.22
C GLN A 108 33.99 -40.28 2.99
N ASP A 109 34.87 -39.71 2.17
CA ASP A 109 35.75 -40.40 1.25
C ASP A 109 36.34 -41.69 1.85
N ASN A 110 36.33 -42.78 1.08
CA ASN A 110 37.44 -43.72 0.90
C ASN A 110 36.92 -45.04 0.31
N VAL A 111 37.18 -45.30 -0.98
CA VAL A 111 37.81 -46.56 -1.41
C VAL A 111 38.61 -46.26 -2.68
N ALA A 112 39.94 -46.34 -2.56
CA ALA A 112 40.85 -46.47 -3.67
C ALA A 112 40.60 -47.81 -4.38
N ASP A 113 40.59 -47.83 -5.72
CA ASP A 113 40.86 -49.05 -6.46
C ASP A 113 41.86 -48.76 -7.57
N HIS A 114 43.08 -49.23 -7.34
CA HIS A 114 44.13 -49.35 -8.33
C HIS A 114 43.73 -50.42 -9.33
N ASN A 115 43.77 -50.12 -10.62
CA ASN A 115 44.09 -51.14 -11.61
C ASN A 115 45.07 -50.55 -12.63
N GLU A 116 46.32 -51.01 -12.49
CA GLU A 116 47.36 -50.98 -13.51
C GLU A 116 46.97 -51.89 -14.71
N GLU A 117 47.79 -51.81 -15.75
CA GLU A 117 47.87 -52.69 -16.93
C GLU A 117 46.87 -52.35 -18.05
N ASP A 118 47.25 -52.14 -19.31
CA ASP A 118 48.50 -52.41 -20.02
C ASP A 118 48.46 -51.64 -21.36
N GLN A 119 49.57 -51.03 -21.78
CA GLN A 119 49.86 -50.72 -23.20
C GLN A 119 50.81 -51.82 -23.69
N PRO A 120 50.75 -52.33 -24.94
CA PRO A 120 51.16 -51.58 -26.15
C PRO A 120 50.42 -52.07 -27.43
N VAL A 121 50.60 -51.63 -28.68
CA VAL A 121 51.71 -51.06 -29.47
C VAL A 121 51.10 -50.14 -30.54
#